data_AF-A0A6V7KU09-F1
#
_entry.id   AF-A0A6V7KU09-F1
#
_cell.length_a   1.000
_cell.length_b   1.000
_cell.length_c   1.000
_cell.angle_alpha   90.00
_cell.angle_beta   90.00
_cell.angle_gamma   90.00
#
_symmetry.space_group_name_H-M   'P 1'
#
loop_
_entity.id
_entity.type
_entity.pdbx_description
1 polymer ?
#
loop_
_entity_poly.entity_id
_entity_poly.type
_entity_poly.pdbx_seq_one_letter_code
_entity_poly.pdbx_strand_id
1 'polypeptide(L)' 'TEWEGETLQITRISRLGMGAYLCIASNGVPPAVSKQIRVSVD' A
#
# COMPACT_ATOMS: atom_id res chain seq x y z
N THR A 1 0.71 1.40 10.15
CA THR A 1 0.33 2.82 9.95
C THR A 1 -0.44 2.90 8.67
N GLU A 2 -1.56 3.62 8.67
CA GLU A 2 -2.40 3.82 7.49
C GLU A 2 -1.96 5.10 6.78
N TRP A 3 -1.94 5.09 5.46
CA TRP A 3 -1.63 6.25 4.62
C TRP A 3 -2.87 6.57 3.79
N GLU A 4 -3.28 7.84 3.80
CA GLU A 4 -4.43 8.31 3.06
C GLU A 4 -4.01 8.98 1.75
N GLY A 5 -4.76 8.70 0.69
CA GLY A 5 -4.55 9.25 -0.65
C GLY A 5 -4.38 8.17 -1.71
N GLU A 6 -4.47 8.59 -2.97
CA GLU A 6 -4.42 7.68 -4.13
C GLU A 6 -3.01 7.16 -4.41
N THR A 7 -1.97 7.88 -3.95
CA THR A 7 -0.56 7.53 -4.20
C THR A 7 0.20 7.43 -2.89
N LEU A 8 0.92 6.32 -2.71
CA LEU A 8 1.90 6.12 -1.65
C LEU A 8 3.30 6.20 -2.24
N GLN A 9 4.08 7.22 -1.88
CA GLN A 9 5.47 7.38 -2.33
C GLN A 9 6.44 6.94 -1.22
N ILE A 10 7.30 5.97 -1.55
CA ILE A 10 8.33 5.46 -0.64
C ILE A 10 9.69 5.76 -1.26
N THR A 11 10.36 6.81 -0.79
CA THR A 11 11.69 7.20 -1.26
C THR A 11 12.78 6.55 -0.44
N ARG A 12 13.91 6.20 -1.06
CA ARG A 12 15.08 5.59 -0.39
C ARG A 12 14.71 4.34 0.42
N ILE A 13 13.96 3.44 -0.21
CA ILE A 13 13.57 2.16 0.39
C ILE A 13 14.80 1.34 0.81
N SER A 14 14.71 0.67 1.95
CA SER A 14 15.71 -0.27 2.46
C SER A 14 15.08 -1.65 2.70
N ARG A 15 15.87 -2.65 3.11
CA ARG A 15 15.35 -4.01 3.41
C ARG A 15 14.25 -4.01 4.49
N LEU A 16 14.25 -3.03 5.39
CA LEU A 16 13.19 -2.85 6.40
C LEU A 16 11.85 -2.40 5.80
N GLY A 17 11.87 -1.80 4.60
CA GLY A 17 10.68 -1.42 3.85
C GLY A 17 10.18 -2.51 2.90
N MET A 18 10.80 -3.69 2.87
CA MET A 18 10.26 -4.81 2.09
C MET A 18 8.98 -5.34 2.74
N GLY A 19 8.03 -5.79 1.92
CA GLY A 19 6.78 -6.33 2.45
C GLY A 19 5.62 -6.33 1.47
N ALA A 20 4.46 -6.71 1.99
CA ALA A 20 3.19 -6.60 1.28
C ALA A 20 2.49 -5.30 1.69
N TYR A 21 2.22 -4.45 0.71
CA TYR A 21 1.46 -3.22 0.86
C TYR A 21 0.03 -3.46 0.40
N LEU A 22 -0.94 -2.98 1.17
CA LEU A 22 -2.36 -3.09 0.86
C LEU A 22 -2.89 -1.71 0.51
N CYS A 23 -3.35 -1.56 -0.73
CA CYS A 23 -4.15 -0.40 -1.14
C CYS A 23 -5.62 -0.77 -1.01
N ILE A 24 -6.41 0.06 -0.31
CA ILE A 24 -7.85 -0.11 -0.15
C ILE A 24 -8.53 1.14 -0.71
N ALA A 25 -9.51 0.96 -1.59
CA ALA A 25 -10.39 2.03 -2.04
C ALA A 25 -11.82 1.74 -1.57
N SER A 26 -12.44 2.74 -0.95
CA SER A 26 -13.80 2.69 -0.43
C SER A 26 -14.57 3.93 -0.86
N ASN A 27 -15.81 3.75 -1.31
CA ASN A 27 -16.75 4.83 -1.62
C ASN A 27 -17.89 4.92 -0.58
N GLY A 28 -17.72 4.29 0.60
CA GLY A 28 -18.72 4.24 1.66
C GLY A 28 -19.81 3.16 1.46
N VAL A 29 -19.79 2.40 0.37
CA VAL A 29 -20.71 1.27 0.13
C VAL A 29 -19.93 -0.04 0.14
N PRO A 30 -20.21 -0.99 1.06
CA PRO A 30 -19.52 -2.28 1.10
C PRO A 30 -19.78 -3.17 -0.13
N PRO A 31 -18.80 -4.00 -0.57
CA PRO A 31 -17.46 -4.15 -0.02
C PRO A 31 -16.45 -3.14 -0.61
N ALA A 32 -15.47 -2.74 0.19
CA ALA A 32 -14.32 -2.01 -0.32
C ALA A 32 -13.48 -2.91 -1.24
N VAL A 33 -12.86 -2.31 -2.25
CA VAL A 33 -11.93 -3.02 -3.15
C VAL A 33 -10.51 -2.84 -2.64
N SER A 34 -9.67 -3.87 -2.80
CA SER A 34 -8.29 -3.80 -2.36
C SER A 34 -7.32 -4.45 -3.35
N LYS A 35 -6.06 -4.01 -3.31
CA LYS A 35 -4.96 -4.58 -4.08
C LYS A 35 -3.76 -4.76 -3.17
N GLN A 36 -3.23 -5.98 -3.15
CA GLN A 36 -1.98 -6.30 -2.47
C GLN A 36 -0.80 -6.22 -3.45
N ILE A 37 0.26 -5.53 -3.04
CA ILE A 37 1.47 -5.29 -3.84
C ILE A 37 2.66 -5.75 -3.02
N ARG A 38 3.49 -6.65 -3.56
CA ARG A 38 4.72 -7.11 -2.90
C ARG A 38 5.89 -6.26 -3.39
N VAL A 39 6.67 -5.75 -2.45
CA VAL A 39 7.86 -4.95 -2.72
C VAL A 39 9.08 -5.66 -2.15
N SER A 40 10.11 -5.83 -2.98
CA SER A 40 11.40 -6.40 -2.63
C SER A 40 12.54 -5.46 -3.00
N VAL A 41 13.69 -5.62 -2.34
CA VAL A 41 14.93 -4.87 -2.62
C VAL A 41 16.05 -5.90 -2.80
N ASP A 42 16.68 -5.88 -3.97
CA ASP A 42 17.81 -6.75 -4.32
C ASP A 42 19.14 -6.11 -3.88
#